data_AF-A0A815T2S9-F1
#
_entry.id   AF-A0A815T2S9-F1
#
_cell.length_a   1.000
_cell.length_b   1.000
_cell.length_c   1.000
_cell.angle_alpha   90.00
_cell.angle_beta   90.00
_cell.angle_gamma   90.00
#
_symmetry.space_group_name_H-M   'P 1'
#
loop_
_entity.id
_entity.type
_entity.pdbx_description
1 polymer ?
#
loop_
_entity_poly.entity_id
_entity_poly.type
_entity_poly.pdbx_seq_one_letter_code
_entity_poly.pdbx_strand_id
1 'polypeptide(L)'
;FCKLFQYSLQVCALLSITCLCLATIDQYFATCSHYRWRELSNIKISRRLTKIFLIIWLIHGIPCLIYFDLNKLISTKKFRCMIRNKKFSNYFIHGYSAILTGYLPIFVTILFGLLSYYNIKCLSSSRISNIRRELDKQLTTMIVVLDIFNIIALMPYPIILIIRSISSIIEDPFAAEKINFISNLTVFFYYLYFASPFYIFICVSERFRRQLIYVLFKIHLERWRRRRMISVLILPH
;
A
#
# COMPACT_ATOMS: atom_id res chain seq x y z
N PHE A 1 6.61 -20.58 12.03
CA PHE A 1 6.96 -19.61 10.96
C PHE A 1 5.81 -19.36 9.97
N CYS A 2 5.30 -20.37 9.25
CA CYS A 2 4.20 -20.24 8.25
C CYS A 2 3.00 -19.38 8.72
N LYS A 3 2.37 -19.73 9.85
CA LYS A 3 1.24 -18.99 10.43
C LYS A 3 1.55 -17.52 10.71
N LEU A 4 2.62 -17.26 11.45
CA LEU A 4 3.03 -15.91 11.83
C LEU A 4 3.39 -15.06 10.61
N PHE A 5 4.07 -15.64 9.62
CA PHE A 5 4.41 -14.96 8.38
C PHE A 5 3.15 -14.53 7.61
N GLN A 6 2.18 -15.44 7.43
CA GLN A 6 0.92 -15.13 6.73
C GLN A 6 0.07 -14.11 7.48
N TYR A 7 0.01 -14.22 8.82
CA TYR A 7 -0.63 -13.23 9.68
C TYR A 7 -0.01 -11.83 9.48
N SER A 8 1.30 -11.72 9.61
CA SER A 8 2.00 -10.43 9.48
C SER A 8 1.83 -9.85 8.08
N LEU A 9 1.93 -10.67 7.03
CA LEU A 9 1.75 -10.24 5.65
C LEU A 9 0.34 -9.67 5.43
N GLN A 10 -0.69 -10.36 5.92
CA GLN A 10 -2.08 -9.90 5.81
C GLN A 10 -2.32 -8.58 6.55
N VAL A 11 -1.87 -8.46 7.81
CA VAL A 11 -2.05 -7.24 8.60
C VAL A 11 -1.33 -6.07 7.94
N CYS A 12 -0.07 -6.25 7.54
CA CYS A 12 0.72 -5.21 6.89
C CYS A 12 0.12 -4.79 5.54
N ALA A 13 -0.37 -5.75 4.74
CA ALA A 13 -1.00 -5.47 3.45
C ALA A 13 -2.27 -4.64 3.61
N LEU A 14 -3.19 -5.07 4.47
CA LEU A 14 -4.46 -4.36 4.73
C LEU A 14 -4.20 -2.97 5.31
N LEU A 15 -3.24 -2.84 6.23
CA LEU A 15 -2.90 -1.55 6.81
C LEU A 15 -2.34 -0.59 5.74
N SER A 16 -1.43 -1.06 4.88
CA SER A 16 -0.84 -0.25 3.81
C SER A 16 -1.89 0.26 2.83
N ILE A 17 -2.77 -0.64 2.38
CA ILE A 17 -3.86 -0.34 1.45
C ILE A 17 -4.89 0.59 2.10
N THR A 18 -5.22 0.37 3.37
CA THR A 18 -6.14 1.25 4.11
C THR A 18 -5.55 2.65 4.28
N CYS A 19 -4.26 2.76 4.61
CA CYS A 19 -3.58 4.05 4.71
C CYS A 19 -3.60 4.81 3.38
N LEU A 20 -3.43 4.11 2.26
CA LEU A 20 -3.59 4.69 0.93
C LEU A 20 -5.01 5.22 0.69
N CYS A 21 -6.04 4.43 1.00
CA CYS A 21 -7.44 4.85 0.88
C CYS A 21 -7.75 6.05 1.77
N LEU A 22 -7.25 6.06 3.00
CA LEU A 22 -7.40 7.18 3.91
C LEU A 22 -6.66 8.42 3.41
N ALA A 23 -5.50 8.26 2.76
CA ALA A 23 -4.76 9.36 2.16
C ALA A 23 -5.49 9.98 0.96
N THR A 24 -6.11 9.16 0.09
CA THR A 24 -6.92 9.68 -1.02
C THR A 24 -8.18 10.40 -0.53
N ILE A 25 -8.85 9.87 0.49
CA ILE A 25 -10.00 10.52 1.14
C ILE A 25 -9.58 11.84 1.82
N ASP A 26 -8.46 11.83 2.55
CA ASP A 26 -7.91 13.03 3.20
C ASP A 26 -7.58 14.11 2.16
N GLN A 27 -7.00 13.72 1.02
CA GLN A 27 -6.72 14.63 -0.09
C GLN A 27 -8.00 15.26 -0.67
N TYR A 28 -9.08 14.48 -0.78
CA TYR A 28 -10.37 15.00 -1.21
C TYR A 28 -10.89 16.06 -0.25
N PHE A 29 -10.89 15.78 1.06
CA PHE A 29 -11.32 16.75 2.05
C PHE A 29 -10.43 17.99 2.09
N ALA A 30 -9.11 17.82 1.99
CA ALA A 30 -8.16 18.94 1.96
C ALA A 30 -8.42 19.90 0.78
N THR A 31 -8.78 19.33 -0.39
CA THR A 31 -9.03 20.09 -1.63
C THR A 31 -10.45 20.63 -1.75
N CYS A 32 -11.39 20.22 -0.89
CA CYS A 32 -12.76 20.73 -0.90
C CYS A 32 -12.82 22.26 -0.67
N SER A 33 -13.74 22.93 -1.35
CA SER A 33 -14.00 24.38 -1.20
C SER A 33 -14.68 24.72 0.13
N HIS A 34 -15.56 23.84 0.60
CA HIS A 34 -16.30 24.02 1.84
C HIS A 34 -15.42 23.82 3.08
N TYR A 35 -15.38 24.84 3.94
CA TYR A 35 -14.56 24.86 5.15
C TYR A 35 -14.82 23.67 6.09
N ARG A 36 -16.10 23.32 6.34
CA ARG A 36 -16.47 22.21 7.24
C ARG A 36 -15.90 20.86 6.79
N TRP A 37 -15.88 20.60 5.49
CA TRP A 37 -15.32 19.37 4.94
C TRP A 37 -13.80 19.37 5.01
N ARG A 38 -13.18 20.52 4.79
CA ARG A 38 -11.72 20.68 4.92
C ARG A 38 -11.22 20.46 6.34
N GLU A 39 -12.01 20.81 7.35
CA GLU A 39 -11.67 20.59 8.76
C GLU A 39 -11.53 19.09 9.12
N LEU A 40 -12.17 18.21 8.35
CA LEU A 40 -12.00 16.76 8.49
C LEU A 40 -10.59 16.29 8.10
N SER A 41 -9.90 17.03 7.23
CA SER A 41 -8.48 16.82 6.93
C SER A 41 -7.62 17.37 8.07
N ASN A 42 -7.61 16.61 9.17
CA ASN A 42 -6.88 16.95 10.38
C ASN A 42 -6.00 15.78 10.81
N ILE A 43 -4.74 16.09 11.14
CA ILE A 43 -3.77 15.11 11.60
C ILE A 43 -4.23 14.33 12.85
N LYS A 44 -5.06 14.93 13.72
CA LYS A 44 -5.65 14.25 14.88
C LYS A 44 -6.63 13.17 14.45
N ILE A 45 -7.46 13.46 13.45
CA ILE A 45 -8.45 12.52 12.90
C ILE A 45 -7.71 11.40 12.18
N SER A 46 -6.76 11.73 11.30
CA SER A 46 -5.93 10.75 10.59
C SER A 46 -5.27 9.76 11.56
N ARG A 47 -4.60 10.23 12.62
CA ARG A 47 -4.00 9.35 13.64
C ARG A 47 -5.01 8.45 14.36
N ARG A 48 -6.21 8.97 14.66
CA ARG A 48 -7.28 8.17 15.31
C ARG A 48 -7.76 7.07 14.36
N LEU A 49 -8.04 7.41 13.11
CA LEU A 49 -8.48 6.44 12.10
C LEU A 49 -7.43 5.36 11.86
N THR A 50 -6.15 5.73 11.68
CA THR A 50 -5.07 4.75 11.51
C THR A 50 -4.96 3.79 12.71
N LYS A 51 -5.10 4.29 13.95
CA LYS A 51 -5.10 3.43 15.15
C LYS A 51 -6.31 2.48 15.19
N ILE A 52 -7.49 2.97 14.85
CA ILE A 52 -8.72 2.16 14.81
C ILE A 52 -8.55 1.03 13.78
N PHE A 53 -8.13 1.35 12.56
CA PHE A 53 -7.91 0.35 11.53
C PHE A 53 -6.79 -0.62 11.87
N LEU A 54 -5.71 -0.18 12.51
CA LEU A 54 -4.66 -1.08 13.00
C LEU A 54 -5.23 -2.15 13.94
N ILE A 55 -6.06 -1.75 14.91
CA ILE A 55 -6.70 -2.71 15.84
C ILE A 55 -7.64 -3.65 15.09
N ILE A 56 -8.47 -3.12 14.18
CA ILE A 56 -9.38 -3.92 13.35
C ILE A 56 -8.60 -4.97 12.55
N TRP A 57 -7.49 -4.58 11.91
CA TRP A 57 -6.70 -5.50 11.08
C TRP A 57 -5.94 -6.54 11.90
N LEU A 58 -5.45 -6.20 13.10
CA LEU A 58 -4.86 -7.18 14.02
C LEU A 58 -5.88 -8.26 14.41
N ILE A 59 -7.11 -7.86 14.75
CA ILE A 59 -8.18 -8.79 15.11
C ILE A 59 -8.60 -9.62 13.89
N HIS A 60 -8.78 -8.96 12.73
CA HIS A 60 -9.12 -9.60 11.47
C HIS A 60 -8.10 -10.65 11.01
N GLY A 61 -6.82 -10.47 11.36
CA GLY A 61 -5.75 -11.42 11.03
C GLY A 61 -5.79 -12.72 11.84
N ILE A 62 -6.45 -12.75 13.01
CA ILE A 62 -6.45 -13.93 13.92
C ILE A 62 -6.79 -15.26 13.22
N PRO A 63 -7.82 -15.35 12.34
CA PRO A 63 -8.13 -16.57 11.61
C PRO A 63 -6.94 -17.14 10.82
N CYS A 64 -6.00 -16.31 10.35
CA CYS A 64 -4.80 -16.80 9.67
C CYS A 64 -3.86 -17.58 10.59
N LEU A 65 -3.79 -17.23 11.87
CA LEU A 65 -3.02 -18.00 12.86
C LEU A 65 -3.65 -19.37 13.14
N ILE A 66 -4.97 -19.47 12.97
CA ILE A 66 -5.74 -20.69 13.25
C ILE A 66 -5.71 -21.64 12.05
N TYR A 67 -6.02 -21.14 10.85
CA TYR A 67 -6.37 -21.99 9.70
C TYR A 67 -5.24 -22.25 8.69
N PHE A 68 -4.14 -21.49 8.72
CA PHE A 68 -2.96 -21.82 7.91
C PHE A 68 -2.16 -22.93 8.56
N ASP A 69 -1.74 -23.92 7.79
CA ASP A 69 -0.90 -25.01 8.30
C ASP A 69 0.15 -25.45 7.28
N LEU A 70 1.18 -26.15 7.79
CA LEU A 70 2.24 -26.71 6.98
C LEU A 70 1.81 -28.09 6.46
N ASN A 71 1.39 -28.15 5.20
CA ASN A 71 0.97 -29.40 4.57
C ASN A 71 2.08 -29.99 3.71
N LYS A 72 2.29 -31.30 3.82
CA LYS A 72 3.24 -32.04 2.98
C LYS A 72 2.57 -32.38 1.64
N LEU A 73 3.12 -31.90 0.53
CA LEU A 73 2.67 -32.30 -0.79
C LEU A 73 3.10 -33.75 -1.06
N ILE A 74 2.13 -34.62 -1.32
CA ILE A 74 2.34 -36.05 -1.61
C ILE A 74 3.23 -36.23 -2.86
N SER A 75 3.07 -35.35 -3.86
CA SER A 75 3.76 -35.44 -5.15
C SER A 75 5.24 -35.07 -5.13
N THR A 76 5.69 -34.19 -4.24
CA THR A 76 7.04 -33.62 -4.27
C THR A 76 7.82 -33.76 -2.97
N LYS A 77 7.20 -34.33 -1.93
CA LYS A 77 7.71 -34.37 -0.55
C LYS A 77 8.07 -32.99 0.04
N LYS A 78 7.70 -31.89 -0.62
CA LYS A 78 7.91 -30.51 -0.15
C LYS A 78 6.79 -30.07 0.78
N PHE A 79 7.12 -29.23 1.75
CA PHE A 79 6.15 -28.59 2.63
C PHE A 79 5.65 -27.27 2.02
N ARG A 80 4.34 -27.06 2.05
CA ARG A 80 3.70 -25.81 1.63
C ARG A 80 2.77 -25.30 2.72
N CYS A 81 2.84 -24.01 2.98
CA CYS A 81 1.91 -23.30 3.87
C CYS A 81 0.57 -23.12 3.12
N MET A 82 -0.49 -23.80 3.55
CA MET A 82 -1.80 -23.78 2.89
C MET A 82 -2.93 -23.66 3.89
N ILE A 83 -4.07 -23.16 3.44
CA ILE A 83 -5.29 -23.10 4.25
C ILE A 83 -5.91 -24.49 4.34
N ARG A 84 -6.15 -24.99 5.56
CA ARG A 84 -6.77 -26.30 5.78
C ARG A 84 -8.30 -26.28 5.65
N ASN A 85 -8.93 -25.17 6.04
CA ASN A 85 -10.38 -25.06 6.09
C ASN A 85 -10.94 -24.52 4.75
N LYS A 86 -11.80 -25.29 4.08
CA LYS A 86 -12.39 -24.90 2.78
C LYS A 86 -13.21 -23.62 2.84
N LYS A 87 -13.99 -23.40 3.91
CA LYS A 87 -14.77 -22.16 4.10
C LYS A 87 -13.85 -20.95 4.25
N PHE A 88 -12.79 -21.09 5.05
CA PHE A 88 -11.80 -20.03 5.20
C PHE A 88 -11.01 -19.79 3.92
N SER A 89 -10.70 -20.83 3.15
CA SER A 89 -10.06 -20.69 1.83
C SER A 89 -10.93 -19.89 0.86
N ASN A 90 -12.24 -20.15 0.84
CA ASN A 90 -13.18 -19.40 0.02
C ASN A 90 -13.26 -17.92 0.45
N TYR A 91 -13.32 -17.68 1.76
CA TYR A 91 -13.25 -16.34 2.32
C TYR A 91 -11.93 -15.63 1.96
N PHE A 92 -10.80 -16.33 2.02
CA PHE A 92 -9.51 -15.76 1.72
C PHE A 92 -9.40 -15.31 0.26
N ILE A 93 -9.91 -16.11 -0.68
CA ILE A 93 -9.89 -15.80 -2.11
C ILE A 93 -10.87 -14.64 -2.42
N HIS A 94 -12.13 -14.76 -2.03
CA HIS A 94 -13.16 -13.81 -2.46
C HIS A 94 -13.30 -12.61 -1.53
N GLY A 95 -13.27 -12.82 -0.21
CA GLY A 95 -13.39 -11.75 0.78
C GLY A 95 -12.10 -10.95 0.92
N TYR A 96 -11.01 -11.63 1.30
CA TYR A 96 -9.75 -10.96 1.54
C TYR A 96 -9.07 -10.50 0.24
N SER A 97 -8.74 -11.43 -0.67
CA SER A 97 -7.93 -11.09 -1.85
C SER A 97 -8.71 -10.26 -2.88
N ALA A 98 -9.94 -10.64 -3.21
CA ALA A 98 -10.73 -9.92 -4.22
C ALA A 98 -11.35 -8.62 -3.70
N ILE A 99 -12.03 -8.66 -2.56
CA ILE A 99 -12.72 -7.46 -2.04
C ILE A 99 -11.76 -6.55 -1.28
N LEU A 100 -11.18 -7.02 -0.16
CA LEU A 100 -10.46 -6.15 0.79
C LEU A 100 -9.13 -5.62 0.25
N THR A 101 -8.37 -6.42 -0.51
CA THR A 101 -7.09 -5.97 -1.10
C THR A 101 -7.18 -5.57 -2.56
N GLY A 102 -8.31 -5.87 -3.23
CA GLY A 102 -8.50 -5.65 -4.66
C GLY A 102 -9.51 -4.55 -4.95
N TYR A 103 -10.75 -4.94 -5.24
CA TYR A 103 -11.76 -4.08 -5.83
C TYR A 103 -12.20 -2.91 -4.94
N LEU A 104 -12.37 -3.12 -3.62
CA LEU A 104 -12.85 -2.07 -2.73
C LEU A 104 -11.84 -0.93 -2.60
N PRO A 105 -10.54 -1.18 -2.32
CA PRO A 105 -9.53 -0.13 -2.31
C PRO A 105 -9.46 0.63 -3.63
N ILE A 106 -9.42 -0.09 -4.76
CA ILE A 106 -9.33 0.52 -6.10
C ILE A 106 -10.53 1.44 -6.36
N PHE A 107 -11.74 0.98 -6.02
CA PHE A 107 -12.94 1.81 -6.16
C PHE A 107 -12.85 3.10 -5.34
N VAL A 108 -12.43 2.98 -4.07
CA VAL A 108 -12.29 4.13 -3.16
C VAL A 108 -11.22 5.09 -3.66
N THR A 109 -10.05 4.59 -4.06
CA THR A 109 -8.95 5.45 -4.52
C THR A 109 -9.27 6.15 -5.84
N ILE A 110 -9.91 5.47 -6.80
CA ILE A 110 -10.39 6.09 -8.05
C ILE A 110 -11.43 7.16 -7.75
N LEU A 111 -12.45 6.86 -6.95
CA LEU A 111 -13.54 7.79 -6.67
C LEU A 111 -13.01 9.08 -6.02
N PHE A 112 -12.28 8.95 -4.90
CA PHE A 112 -11.78 10.12 -4.18
C PHE A 112 -10.59 10.78 -4.89
N GLY A 113 -9.79 10.03 -5.66
CA GLY A 113 -8.73 10.57 -6.51
C GLY A 113 -9.28 11.47 -7.61
N LEU A 114 -10.32 11.01 -8.33
CA LEU A 114 -10.99 11.80 -9.37
C LEU A 114 -11.67 13.05 -8.78
N LEU A 115 -12.35 12.90 -7.64
CA LEU A 115 -12.97 14.04 -6.95
C LEU A 115 -11.94 15.07 -6.49
N SER A 116 -10.80 14.62 -5.95
CA SER A 116 -9.69 15.50 -5.56
C SER A 116 -9.11 16.26 -6.75
N TYR A 117 -8.94 15.56 -7.88
CA TYR A 117 -8.45 16.15 -9.11
C TYR A 117 -9.42 17.20 -9.67
N TYR A 118 -10.72 16.91 -9.67
CA TYR A 118 -11.77 17.85 -10.07
C TYR A 118 -11.75 19.11 -9.18
N ASN A 119 -11.70 18.93 -7.86
CA ASN A 119 -11.64 20.04 -6.91
C ASN A 119 -10.48 20.98 -7.22
N ILE A 120 -9.27 20.46 -7.49
CA ILE A 120 -8.10 21.29 -7.80
C ILE A 120 -8.26 22.05 -9.11
N LYS A 121 -8.82 21.42 -10.14
CA LYS A 121 -9.11 22.10 -11.41
C LYS A 121 -10.07 23.27 -11.21
N CYS A 122 -11.14 23.07 -10.43
CA CYS A 122 -12.10 24.13 -10.11
C CYS A 122 -11.50 25.23 -9.21
N LEU A 123 -10.68 24.84 -8.21
CA LEU A 123 -9.98 25.79 -7.33
C LEU A 123 -8.97 26.66 -8.08
N SER A 124 -8.45 26.22 -9.22
CA SER A 124 -7.53 27.02 -10.05
C SER A 124 -8.11 28.37 -10.50
N SER A 125 -9.44 28.51 -10.52
CA SER A 125 -10.13 29.75 -10.87
C SER A 125 -10.36 30.70 -9.68
N SER A 126 -10.13 30.25 -8.43
CA SER A 126 -10.42 31.00 -7.20
C SER A 126 -9.17 31.65 -6.56
N ARG A 127 -9.39 32.74 -5.82
CA ARG A 127 -8.40 33.66 -5.20
C ARG A 127 -7.62 33.07 -4.00
N ILE A 128 -7.20 31.80 -4.07
CA ILE A 128 -6.40 31.14 -3.02
C ILE A 128 -4.92 31.50 -3.19
N SER A 129 -4.16 31.55 -2.08
CA SER A 129 -2.73 31.82 -2.13
C SER A 129 -1.99 30.82 -3.04
N ASN A 130 -1.15 31.35 -3.92
CA ASN A 130 -0.40 30.57 -4.91
C ASN A 130 0.45 29.46 -4.27
N ILE A 131 0.97 29.69 -3.06
CA ILE A 131 1.83 28.73 -2.33
C ILE A 131 1.03 27.52 -1.87
N ARG A 132 -0.15 27.73 -1.25
CA ARG A 132 -0.99 26.63 -0.76
C ARG A 132 -1.49 25.79 -1.93
N ARG A 133 -1.88 26.45 -3.03
CA ARG A 133 -2.34 25.78 -4.25
C ARG A 133 -1.28 24.86 -4.84
N GLU A 134 -0.03 25.31 -4.90
CA GLU A 134 1.06 24.50 -5.47
C GLU A 134 1.35 23.26 -4.61
N LEU A 135 1.28 23.40 -3.28
CA LEU A 135 1.42 22.26 -2.36
C LEU A 135 0.31 21.21 -2.54
N ASP A 136 -0.95 21.64 -2.59
CA ASP A 136 -2.10 20.74 -2.75
C ASP A 136 -2.08 20.06 -4.14
N LYS A 137 -1.65 20.78 -5.17
CA LYS A 137 -1.47 20.24 -6.53
C LYS A 137 -0.37 19.18 -6.60
N GLN A 138 0.79 19.44 -5.99
CA GLN A 138 1.88 18.47 -5.90
C GLN A 138 1.46 17.21 -5.14
N LEU A 139 0.80 17.37 -3.99
CA LEU A 139 0.33 16.25 -3.17
C LEU A 139 -0.71 15.40 -3.91
N THR A 140 -1.65 16.03 -4.60
CA THR A 140 -2.66 15.31 -5.39
C THR A 140 -2.05 14.61 -6.60
N THR A 141 -1.11 15.26 -7.29
CA THR A 141 -0.40 14.64 -8.43
C THR A 141 0.33 13.38 -7.97
N MET A 142 1.00 13.44 -6.82
CA MET A 142 1.67 12.30 -6.21
C MET A 142 0.70 11.15 -5.89
N ILE A 143 -0.46 11.47 -5.30
CA ILE A 143 -1.48 10.48 -4.95
C ILE A 143 -2.11 9.86 -6.20
N VAL A 144 -2.42 10.65 -7.23
CA VAL A 144 -3.00 10.15 -8.50
C VAL A 144 -2.02 9.24 -9.25
N VAL A 145 -0.73 9.60 -9.31
CA VAL A 145 0.30 8.74 -9.93
C VAL A 145 0.43 7.42 -9.16
N LEU A 146 0.43 7.50 -7.82
CA LEU A 146 0.42 6.31 -6.99
C LEU A 146 -0.82 5.44 -7.25
N ASP A 147 -2.01 6.05 -7.35
CA ASP A 147 -3.26 5.33 -7.62
C ASP A 147 -3.25 4.60 -8.98
N ILE A 148 -2.81 5.26 -10.05
CA ILE A 148 -2.66 4.64 -11.38
C ILE A 148 -1.74 3.42 -11.31
N PHE A 149 -0.60 3.54 -10.63
CA PHE A 149 0.31 2.41 -10.43
C PHE A 149 -0.36 1.27 -9.65
N ASN A 150 -1.14 1.59 -8.64
CA ASN A 150 -1.82 0.61 -7.80
C ASN A 150 -2.86 -0.19 -8.57
N ILE A 151 -3.61 0.45 -9.47
CA ILE A 151 -4.57 -0.24 -10.34
C ILE A 151 -3.84 -1.29 -11.19
N ILE A 152 -2.73 -0.89 -11.82
CA ILE A 152 -1.93 -1.78 -12.68
C ILE A 152 -1.31 -2.92 -11.87
N ALA A 153 -0.81 -2.64 -10.66
CA ALA A 153 -0.09 -3.62 -9.85
C ALA A 153 -1.01 -4.57 -9.07
N LEU A 154 -2.16 -4.10 -8.58
CA LEU A 154 -3.04 -4.86 -7.68
C LEU A 154 -4.18 -5.57 -8.41
N MET A 155 -4.76 -4.98 -9.46
CA MET A 155 -5.95 -5.53 -10.15
C MET A 155 -5.72 -6.91 -10.80
N PRO A 156 -4.55 -7.23 -11.40
CA PRO A 156 -4.37 -8.51 -12.09
C PRO A 156 -4.44 -9.73 -11.17
N TYR A 157 -4.02 -9.60 -9.91
CA TYR A 157 -3.94 -10.70 -8.95
C TYR A 157 -5.31 -11.29 -8.52
N PRO A 158 -6.32 -10.50 -8.11
CA PRO A 158 -7.63 -11.04 -7.78
C PRO A 158 -8.34 -11.63 -9.01
N ILE A 159 -8.12 -11.08 -10.21
CA ILE A 159 -8.67 -11.63 -11.46
C ILE A 159 -8.15 -13.04 -11.69
N ILE A 160 -6.83 -13.25 -11.63
CA ILE A 160 -6.26 -14.59 -11.86
C ILE A 160 -6.66 -15.58 -10.76
N LEU A 161 -6.84 -15.13 -9.51
CA LEU A 161 -7.34 -15.98 -8.43
C LEU A 161 -8.77 -16.47 -8.69
N ILE A 162 -9.64 -15.60 -9.21
CA ILE A 162 -11.01 -15.97 -9.59
C ILE A 162 -10.98 -16.95 -10.76
N ILE A 163 -10.18 -16.69 -11.80
CA ILE A 163 -10.02 -17.61 -12.94
C ILE A 163 -9.55 -18.99 -12.47
N ARG A 164 -8.58 -19.04 -11.55
CA ARG A 164 -8.09 -20.29 -10.93
C ARG A 164 -9.11 -21.02 -10.06
N SER A 165 -10.19 -20.35 -9.63
CA SER A 165 -11.26 -21.01 -8.88
C SER A 165 -12.25 -21.74 -9.79
N ILE A 166 -12.21 -21.50 -11.10
CA ILE A 166 -13.08 -22.13 -12.10
C ILE A 166 -12.45 -23.47 -12.51
N SER A 167 -13.08 -24.58 -12.09
CA SER A 167 -12.55 -25.93 -12.25
C SER A 167 -12.37 -26.38 -13.70
N SER A 168 -13.26 -25.96 -14.61
CA SER A 168 -13.24 -26.36 -16.03
C SER A 168 -12.01 -25.88 -16.80
N ILE A 169 -11.34 -24.84 -16.32
CA ILE A 169 -10.15 -24.27 -16.97
C ILE A 169 -8.88 -25.03 -16.57
N ILE A 170 -8.88 -25.69 -15.42
CA ILE A 170 -7.70 -26.38 -14.85
C ILE A 170 -7.56 -27.81 -15.38
N GLU A 171 -8.61 -28.36 -16.00
CA GLU A 171 -8.60 -29.71 -16.56
C GLU A 171 -7.68 -29.83 -17.79
N ASP A 172 -7.44 -28.73 -18.52
CA ASP A 172 -6.42 -28.68 -19.58
C ASP A 172 -5.02 -28.38 -18.99
N PRO A 173 -4.05 -29.32 -19.10
CA PRO A 173 -2.71 -29.12 -18.57
C PRO A 173 -1.96 -27.95 -19.23
N PHE A 174 -2.24 -27.62 -20.50
CA PHE A 174 -1.59 -26.50 -21.17
C PHE A 174 -2.13 -25.15 -20.68
N ALA A 175 -3.45 -25.06 -20.46
CA ALA A 175 -4.07 -23.91 -19.81
C ALA A 175 -3.57 -23.72 -18.37
N ALA A 176 -3.43 -24.80 -17.61
CA ALA A 176 -2.95 -24.77 -16.23
C ALA A 176 -1.53 -24.17 -16.11
N GLU A 177 -0.60 -24.56 -16.98
CA GLU A 177 0.77 -24.01 -16.97
C GLU A 177 0.81 -22.52 -17.33
N LYS A 178 0.03 -22.09 -18.33
CA LYS A 178 -0.11 -20.66 -18.68
C LYS A 178 -0.64 -19.84 -17.51
N ILE A 179 -1.67 -20.36 -16.84
CA ILE A 179 -2.29 -19.71 -15.67
C ILE A 179 -1.30 -19.64 -14.51
N ASN A 180 -0.48 -20.67 -14.29
CA ASN A 180 0.58 -20.63 -13.27
C ASN A 180 1.64 -19.57 -13.58
N PHE A 181 2.08 -19.45 -14.83
CA PHE A 181 3.01 -18.40 -15.25
C PHE A 181 2.43 -17.00 -15.03
N ILE A 182 1.20 -16.75 -15.48
CA ILE A 182 0.50 -15.46 -15.27
C ILE A 182 0.29 -15.20 -13.78
N SER A 183 -0.05 -16.22 -12.99
CA SER A 183 -0.20 -16.10 -11.54
C SER A 183 1.10 -15.68 -10.87
N ASN A 184 2.26 -16.19 -11.30
CA ASN A 184 3.55 -15.77 -10.75
C ASN A 184 3.88 -14.32 -11.13
N LEU A 185 3.58 -13.92 -12.36
CA LEU A 185 3.80 -12.54 -12.83
C LEU A 185 2.92 -11.54 -12.08
N THR A 186 1.64 -11.86 -11.87
CA THR A 186 0.72 -11.00 -11.10
C THR A 186 1.12 -10.91 -9.62
N VAL A 187 1.61 -11.99 -9.01
CA VAL A 187 2.17 -11.96 -7.65
C VAL A 187 3.41 -11.06 -7.58
N PHE A 188 4.26 -11.08 -8.61
CA PHE A 188 5.41 -10.19 -8.69
C PHE A 188 4.98 -8.70 -8.71
N PHE A 189 4.01 -8.34 -9.55
CA PHE A 189 3.45 -6.99 -9.56
C PHE A 189 2.80 -6.61 -8.22
N TYR A 190 2.08 -7.54 -7.59
CA TYR A 190 1.49 -7.34 -6.27
C TYR A 190 2.54 -7.03 -5.20
N TYR A 191 3.71 -7.68 -5.22
CA TYR A 191 4.79 -7.36 -4.28
C TYR A 191 5.51 -6.05 -4.63
N LEU A 192 5.66 -5.73 -5.91
CA LEU A 192 6.23 -4.45 -6.35
C LEU A 192 5.41 -3.25 -5.82
N TYR A 193 4.09 -3.39 -5.68
CA TYR A 193 3.23 -2.38 -5.06
C TYR A 193 3.71 -1.93 -3.68
N PHE A 194 4.23 -2.82 -2.84
CA PHE A 194 4.70 -2.41 -1.50
C PHE A 194 6.03 -1.66 -1.53
N ALA A 195 6.82 -1.82 -2.58
CA ALA A 195 8.09 -1.12 -2.75
C ALA A 195 7.94 0.21 -3.51
N SER A 196 6.96 0.32 -4.40
CA SER A 196 6.80 1.46 -5.31
C SER A 196 6.57 2.84 -4.67
N PRO A 197 5.88 3.01 -3.52
CA PRO A 197 5.55 4.35 -3.01
C PRO A 197 6.78 5.19 -2.73
N PHE A 198 7.85 4.58 -2.20
CA PHE A 198 9.11 5.26 -1.93
C PHE A 198 9.73 5.84 -3.21
N TYR A 199 9.81 5.03 -4.26
CA TYR A 199 10.39 5.45 -5.55
C TYR A 199 9.51 6.49 -6.24
N ILE A 200 8.19 6.31 -6.23
CA ILE A 200 7.24 7.28 -6.80
C ILE A 200 7.37 8.63 -6.09
N PHE A 201 7.48 8.64 -4.76
CA PHE A 201 7.62 9.90 -4.00
C PHE A 201 8.94 10.60 -4.30
N ILE A 202 10.04 9.87 -4.53
CA ILE A 202 11.32 10.45 -4.97
C ILE A 202 11.19 11.04 -6.38
N CYS A 203 10.55 10.32 -7.31
CA CYS A 203 10.45 10.77 -8.70
C CYS A 203 9.50 11.97 -8.86
N VAL A 204 8.37 11.97 -8.15
CA VAL A 204 7.29 12.94 -8.36
C VAL A 204 7.40 14.16 -7.45
N SER A 205 7.90 14.02 -6.21
CA SER A 205 7.88 15.12 -5.24
C SER A 205 9.24 15.78 -5.08
N GLU A 206 9.39 16.98 -5.64
CA GLU A 206 10.58 17.82 -5.42
C GLU A 206 10.81 18.11 -3.94
N ARG A 207 9.73 18.34 -3.20
CA ARG A 207 9.77 18.62 -1.77
C ARG A 207 10.31 17.43 -1.00
N PHE A 208 9.85 16.21 -1.31
CA PHE A 208 10.35 14.98 -0.70
C PHE A 208 11.85 14.82 -0.97
N ARG A 209 12.29 15.04 -2.22
CA ARG A 209 13.72 15.01 -2.57
C ARG A 209 14.55 16.01 -1.76
N ARG A 210 14.12 17.27 -1.68
CA ARG A 210 14.85 18.31 -0.92
C ARG A 210 14.93 17.98 0.57
N GLN A 211 13.84 17.49 1.17
CA GLN A 211 13.84 17.06 2.57
C GLN A 211 14.73 15.84 2.80
N LEU A 212 14.70 14.86 1.90
CA LEU A 212 15.55 13.68 1.97
C LEU A 212 17.03 14.07 1.91
N ILE A 213 17.43 14.91 0.95
CA ILE A 213 18.80 15.42 0.82
C ILE A 213 19.20 16.20 2.07
N TYR A 214 18.32 17.05 2.61
CA TYR A 214 18.59 17.80 3.84
C TYR A 214 18.85 16.87 5.04
N VAL A 215 18.02 15.84 5.23
CA VAL A 215 18.18 14.87 6.33
C VAL A 215 19.47 14.07 6.15
N LEU A 216 19.76 13.60 4.94
CA LEU A 216 21.00 12.86 4.63
C LEU A 216 22.24 13.74 4.86
N PHE A 217 22.20 15.00 4.43
CA PHE A 217 23.28 15.96 4.64
C PHE A 217 23.48 16.26 6.13
N LYS A 218 22.39 16.47 6.88
CA LYS A 218 22.45 16.69 8.34
C LYS A 218 23.07 15.50 9.06
N ILE A 219 22.66 14.27 8.73
CA ILE A 219 23.24 13.04 9.31
C ILE A 219 24.73 12.94 8.97
N HIS A 220 25.12 13.25 7.73
CA HIS A 220 26.51 13.24 7.31
C HIS A 220 27.35 14.28 8.07
N LEU A 221 26.85 15.50 8.20
CA LEU A 221 27.48 16.58 8.96
C LEU A 221 27.63 16.23 10.45
N GLU A 222 26.60 15.64 11.07
CA GLU A 222 26.64 15.18 12.46
C GLU A 222 27.63 14.02 12.66
N ARG A 223 27.70 13.07 11.72
CA ARG A 223 28.72 12.01 11.73
C ARG A 223 30.13 12.58 11.61
N TRP A 224 30.33 13.54 10.72
CA TRP A 224 31.61 14.20 10.54
C TRP A 224 32.03 15.02 11.76
N ARG A 225 31.10 15.77 12.38
CA ARG A 225 31.36 16.51 13.62
C ARG A 225 31.75 15.57 14.77
N ARG A 226 31.09 14.41 14.90
CA ARG A 226 31.46 13.36 15.87
C ARG A 226 32.85 12.80 15.62
N ARG A 227 33.22 12.53 14.36
CA ARG A 227 34.57 12.06 14.02
C ARG A 227 35.64 13.08 14.40
N ARG A 228 35.45 14.37 14.09
CA ARG A 228 36.41 15.43 14.49
C ARG A 228 36.60 15.54 15.99
N MET A 229 35.54 15.47 16.80
CA MET A 229 35.68 15.56 18.26
C MET A 229 36.51 14.40 18.82
N ILE A 230 36.35 13.20 18.28
CA ILE A 230 37.17 12.04 18.65
C ILE A 230 38.63 12.23 18.22
N SER A 231 38.88 12.81 17.04
CA SER A 231 40.24 13.11 16.57
C SER A 231 40.97 14.14 17.45
N VAL A 232 40.27 15.13 18.00
CA VAL A 232 40.85 16.15 18.90
C VAL A 232 41.17 15.56 20.29
N LEU A 233 40.45 14.53 20.73
CA LEU A 233 40.68 13.85 22.01
C LEU A 233 41.84 12.83 22.00
N ILE A 234 42.36 12.46 20.82
CA ILE A 234 43.39 11.41 20.65
C ILE A 234 44.76 12.00 20.27
N LEU A 235 44.90 13.33 20.17
CA LEU A 235 46.21 13.96 19.96
C LEU A 235 47.01 13.91 21.28
N PRO A 236 48.14 13.18 21.34
CA PRO A 236 48.98 13.11 22.53
C PRO A 236 49.77 14.41 22.67
N HIS A 237 49.73 14.97 23.87
CA HIS A 237 50.69 15.97 24.34
C HIS A 237 52.05 15.32 24.61
#